data_AF-A0A7C4U2F2-F1
#
_entry.id   AF-A0A7C4U2F2-F1
#
_cell.length_a   1.000
_cell.length_b   1.000
_cell.length_c   1.000
_cell.angle_alpha   90.00
_cell.angle_beta   90.00
_cell.angle_gamma   90.00
#
_symmetry.space_group_name_H-M   'P 1'
#
loop_
_entity.id
_entity.type
_entity.pdbx_description
1 polymer ?
#
loop_
_entity_poly.entity_id
_entity_poly.type
_entity_poly.pdbx_seq_one_letter_code
_entity_poly.pdbx_strand_id
1 'polypeptide(L)' 'MPPKNKPASEKLKSVKPSGTTDENFFSLVYEVARQIPKGRVTSYGAIAACLGSKSSARMVGWAMNGCHRVRPKVPAHRVV' A
#
# COMPACT_ATOMS: atom_id res chain seq x y z
N MET A 1 8.23 -15.62 35.86
CA MET A 1 8.27 -16.11 34.45
C MET A 1 8.27 -14.89 33.51
N PRO A 2 9.22 -14.78 32.57
CA PRO A 2 9.33 -13.63 31.66
C PRO A 2 8.21 -13.61 30.58
N PRO A 3 7.78 -12.43 30.12
CA PRO A 3 6.74 -12.29 29.09
C PRO A 3 7.24 -12.79 27.73
N LYS A 4 6.47 -13.68 27.10
CA LYS A 4 6.77 -14.26 25.78
C LYS A 4 6.53 -13.23 24.66
N ASN A 5 7.60 -12.53 24.29
CA ASN A 5 7.76 -11.81 23.03
C ASN A 5 7.42 -12.73 21.84
N LYS A 6 6.52 -12.31 20.94
CA LYS A 6 6.30 -13.00 19.65
C LYS A 6 6.81 -12.10 18.52
N PRO A 7 7.88 -12.51 17.81
CA PRO A 7 8.53 -11.71 16.78
C PRO A 7 7.65 -11.57 15.53
N ALA A 8 7.88 -10.47 14.82
CA ALA A 8 7.24 -10.07 13.58
C ALA A 8 7.18 -11.22 12.56
N SER A 9 5.97 -11.53 12.09
CA SER A 9 5.75 -12.48 10.99
C SER A 9 6.22 -11.82 9.70
N GLU A 10 7.49 -12.02 9.36
CA GLU A 10 8.04 -11.87 8.01
C GLU A 10 7.35 -12.90 7.10
N LYS A 11 6.20 -12.54 6.52
CA LYS A 11 5.60 -13.35 5.46
C LYS A 11 6.44 -13.17 4.18
N LEU A 12 7.09 -14.26 3.82
CA LEU A 12 7.85 -14.54 2.60
C LEU A 12 7.16 -13.97 1.35
N LYS A 13 7.91 -13.17 0.59
CA LYS A 13 7.49 -12.55 -0.68
C LYS A 13 7.20 -13.64 -1.71
N SER A 14 5.93 -13.77 -2.13
CA SER A 14 5.55 -14.62 -3.26
C SER A 14 5.85 -13.87 -4.56
N VAL A 15 7.05 -14.08 -5.12
CA VAL A 15 7.37 -13.62 -6.47
C VAL A 15 6.78 -14.62 -7.46
N LYS A 16 5.74 -14.21 -8.19
CA LYS A 16 5.19 -15.00 -9.32
C LYS A 16 6.04 -14.76 -10.58
N PRO A 17 6.13 -15.74 -11.50
CA PRO A 17 7.10 -15.75 -12.61
C PRO A 17 6.81 -14.76 -13.76
N SER A 18 5.87 -13.82 -13.61
CA SER A 18 5.61 -12.75 -14.60
C SER A 18 6.45 -11.48 -14.38
N GLY A 19 7.33 -11.45 -13.39
CA GLY A 19 8.14 -10.27 -13.05
C GLY A 19 7.33 -9.08 -12.50
N THR A 20 6.00 -9.19 -12.39
CA THR A 20 5.11 -8.15 -11.85
C THR A 20 4.06 -8.81 -10.97
N THR A 21 4.32 -8.85 -9.66
CA THR A 21 3.35 -9.31 -8.66
C THR A 21 2.42 -8.14 -8.29
N ASP A 22 1.10 -8.34 -8.31
CA ASP A 22 0.11 -7.36 -7.84
C ASP A 22 0.36 -6.90 -6.40
N GLU A 23 0.95 -7.76 -5.57
CA GLU A 23 1.42 -7.42 -4.22
C GLU A 23 2.47 -6.31 -4.22
N ASN A 24 3.30 -6.25 -5.27
CA ASN A 24 4.29 -5.19 -5.43
C ASN A 24 3.60 -3.87 -5.78
N PHE A 25 2.60 -3.89 -6.68
CA PHE A 25 1.81 -2.69 -7.00
C PHE A 25 1.06 -2.16 -5.78
N PHE A 26 0.40 -3.03 -5.01
CA PHE A 26 -0.29 -2.62 -3.78
C PHE A 26 0.67 -2.09 -2.72
N SER A 27 1.84 -2.72 -2.56
CA SER A 27 2.88 -2.24 -1.65
C SER A 27 3.36 -0.84 -2.03
N LEU A 28 3.61 -0.59 -3.32
CA LEU A 28 3.97 0.73 -3.84
C LEU A 28 2.87 1.76 -3.60
N VAL A 29 1.61 1.41 -3.80
CA VAL A 29 0.47 2.28 -3.47
C VAL A 29 0.48 2.68 -2.00
N TYR A 30 0.70 1.72 -1.09
CA TYR A 30 0.77 2.01 0.34
C TYR A 30 1.97 2.87 0.71
N GLU A 31 3.13 2.67 0.08
CA GLU A 31 4.30 3.50 0.31
C GLU A 31 4.07 4.95 -0.13
N VAL A 32 3.53 5.16 -1.33
CA VAL A 32 3.18 6.50 -1.82
C VAL A 32 2.13 7.15 -0.91
N ALA A 33 1.11 6.40 -0.49
CA ALA A 33 0.09 6.92 0.42
C ALA A 33 0.66 7.34 1.80
N ARG A 34 1.73 6.71 2.28
CA ARG A 34 2.40 7.11 3.53
C ARG A 34 3.21 8.41 3.40
N GLN A 35 3.69 8.73 2.21
CA GLN A 35 4.45 9.96 1.95
C GLN A 35 3.57 11.22 1.92
N ILE A 36 2.24 11.07 1.90
CA ILE A 36 1.31 12.21 1.88
C ILE A 36 1.39 12.97 3.23
N PRO A 37 1.82 14.24 3.26
CA PRO A 37 1.95 15.00 4.49
C PRO A 37 0.59 15.29 5.14
N LYS A 38 0.60 15.64 6.43
CA LYS A 38 -0.63 16.04 7.13
C LYS A 38 -1.20 17.33 6.51
N GLY A 39 -2.52 17.42 6.41
CA GLY A 39 -3.20 18.60 5.83
C GLY A 39 -3.22 18.63 4.29
N ARG A 40 -2.67 17.62 3.61
CA ARG A 40 -2.82 17.43 2.16
C ARG A 40 -3.56 16.13 1.85
N VAL A 41 -4.22 16.15 0.69
CA VAL A 41 -4.99 15.04 0.13
C VAL A 41 -4.48 14.78 -1.28
N THR A 42 -4.46 13.52 -1.70
CA THR A 42 -4.14 13.10 -3.06
C THR A 42 -5.30 12.31 -3.65
N SER A 43 -5.39 12.19 -4.97
CA SER A 43 -6.39 11.36 -5.61
C SER A 43 -5.88 9.96 -5.94
N TYR A 44 -6.77 8.98 -6.09
CA TYR A 44 -6.42 7.64 -6.58
C TYR A 44 -5.69 7.71 -7.94
N GLY A 45 -6.15 8.61 -8.81
CA GLY A 45 -5.52 8.86 -10.11
C GLY A 45 -4.12 9.46 -9.99
N ALA A 46 -3.88 10.36 -9.02
CA ALA A 46 -2.56 10.95 -8.80
C ALA A 46 -1.55 9.90 -8.30
N ILE A 47 -1.96 8.99 -7.42
CA ILE A 47 -1.12 7.85 -7.00
C ILE A 47 -0.80 6.95 -8.21
N ALA A 48 -1.82 6.61 -9.00
CA ALA A 48 -1.65 5.76 -10.18
C ALA A 48 -0.73 6.42 -11.23
N ALA A 49 -0.88 7.72 -11.44
CA ALA A 49 -0.02 8.53 -12.32
C ALA A 49 1.44 8.57 -11.81
N CYS A 50 1.63 8.70 -10.51
CA CYS A 50 2.96 8.70 -9.89
C CYS A 50 3.68 7.36 -10.07
N LEU A 51 2.93 6.25 -10.14
CA LEU A 51 3.44 4.90 -10.41
C LEU A 51 3.57 4.60 -11.92
N GLY A 52 3.33 5.58 -12.80
CA GLY A 52 3.48 5.43 -14.25
C GLY A 52 2.27 4.81 -14.97
N SER A 53 1.18 4.52 -14.25
CA SER A 53 -0.04 3.95 -14.83
C SER A 53 -1.26 4.79 -14.49
N LYS A 54 -1.48 5.88 -15.25
CA LYS A 54 -2.63 6.79 -15.07
C LYS A 54 -4.00 6.10 -15.11
N SER A 55 -4.09 4.92 -15.76
CA SER A 55 -5.33 4.14 -15.88
C SER A 55 -5.62 3.23 -14.66
N SER A 56 -4.66 3.06 -13.74
CA SER A 56 -4.78 2.13 -12.62
C SER A 56 -5.51 2.69 -11.39
N ALA A 57 -6.17 3.85 -11.47
CA ALA A 57 -6.84 4.49 -10.33
C ALA A 57 -7.82 3.54 -9.60
N ARG A 58 -8.55 2.72 -10.35
CA ARG A 58 -9.50 1.74 -9.78
C ARG A 58 -8.78 0.62 -9.00
N MET A 59 -7.61 0.20 -9.47
CA MET A 59 -6.74 -0.78 -8.80
C MET A 59 -6.15 -0.19 -7.50
N VAL A 60 -5.79 1.10 -7.50
CA VAL A 60 -5.38 1.82 -6.29
C VAL A 60 -6.53 1.86 -5.27
N GLY A 61 -7.77 2.12 -5.70
CA GLY A 61 -8.94 2.06 -4.83
C GLY A 61 -9.14 0.68 -4.17
N TRP A 62 -8.95 -0.38 -4.94
CA TRP A 62 -8.97 -1.75 -4.41
C TRP A 62 -7.87 -2.00 -3.38
N ALA A 63 -6.65 -1.54 -3.65
CA ALA A 63 -5.55 -1.62 -2.69
C ALA A 63 -5.90 -0.88 -1.39
N MET A 64 -6.38 0.35 -1.51
CA MET A 64 -6.71 1.19 -0.37
C MET A 64 -7.86 0.62 0.49
N ASN A 65 -8.80 -0.12 -0.09
CA ASN A 65 -9.81 -0.85 0.69
C ASN A 65 -9.16 -1.88 1.67
N GLY A 66 -8.10 -2.54 1.23
CA GLY A 66 -7.34 -3.52 2.02
C GLY A 66 -6.35 -2.91 3.02
N CYS A 67 -6.13 -1.59 3.00
CA CYS A 67 -5.04 -0.94 3.73
C CYS A 67 -5.17 -1.07 5.27
N HIS A 68 -6.38 -1.33 5.78
CA HIS A 68 -6.67 -1.51 7.21
C HIS A 68 -5.90 -2.67 7.84
N ARG A 69 -5.52 -3.68 7.05
CA ARG A 69 -4.77 -4.86 7.52
C ARG A 69 -3.25 -4.67 7.42
N VAL A 70 -2.79 -3.57 6.80
CA VAL A 70 -1.38 -3.34 6.48
C VAL A 70 -0.72 -2.52 7.59
N ARG A 71 0.49 -2.93 7.96
CA ARG A 71 1.36 -2.21 8.89
C ARG A 71 2.63 -1.76 8.16
N PRO A 72 3.13 -0.54 8.40
CA PRO A 72 2.56 0.54 9.21
C PRO A 72 1.28 1.15 8.60
N LYS A 73 0.48 1.80 9.46
CA LYS A 73 -0.86 2.32 9.14
C LYS A 73 -0.83 3.28 7.95
N VAL A 74 -1.72 3.05 6.99
CA VAL A 74 -1.86 3.89 5.80
C VAL A 74 -2.91 4.97 6.07
N PRO A 75 -2.64 6.26 5.75
CA PRO A 75 -3.59 7.34 5.97
C PRO A 75 -4.67 7.39 4.87
N ALA A 76 -5.59 6.42 4.88
CA ALA A 76 -6.62 6.29 3.83
C ALA A 76 -7.52 7.51 3.67
N HIS A 77 -7.77 8.27 4.74
CA HIS A 77 -8.51 9.53 4.71
C HIS A 77 -7.87 10.63 3.83
N ARG A 78 -6.60 10.47 3.44
CA ARG A 78 -5.89 11.41 2.56
C ARG A 78 -5.97 11.01 1.08
N VAL A 79 -6.70 9.96 0.74
CA VAL A 79 -6.83 9.48 -0.63
C VAL A 79 -8.29 9.57 -1.06
N VAL A 80 -8.57 10.25 -2.18
CA VAL A 80 -9.93 10.48 -2.72
C VAL A 80 -10.09 10.07 -4.18
#